data_AF-A0A7U9NC30-F1
#
_entry.id   AF-A0A7U9NC30-F1
#
_cell.length_a   1.000
_cell.length_b   1.000
_cell.length_c   1.000
_cell.angle_alpha   90.00
_cell.angle_beta   90.00
_cell.angle_gamma   90.00
#
_symmetry.space_group_name_H-M   'P 1'
#
loop_
_entity.id
_entity.type
_entity.pdbx_description
1 polymer ?
#
loop_
_entity_poly.entity_id
_entity_poly.type
_entity_poly.pdbx_seq_one_letter_code
_entity_poly.pdbx_strand_id
1 'polypeptide(L)'
;MKNKKTAALYLLAFLIVIYLKHYADRAGSDSLLWILRPTTWWTSLLSGHSFTYEQGTGYINHNLRFIIAPACAGLKFWMITSLMLTCSFLHRIEGPKKQLLWLLICFPAALAATIFTNGIRITLSITLPQILQAQENLPPILTPAQLHTAIGTLVYFPSLILLYKLADHLTQNPEKPENPPTSPNPLWKKYLPALWYLTPVLALPLLSRLAHRDYKNLTRYELPVLTISTIILLLYTLLLLRTSKKAHNNTPHPQPTAK
;
A
#
# COMPACT_ATOMS: atom_id res chain seq x y z
N MET A 1 20.96 -12.12 23.89
CA MET A 1 21.40 -12.27 22.48
C MET A 1 20.28 -12.17 21.42
N LYS A 2 19.00 -12.43 21.74
CA LYS A 2 17.84 -12.35 20.81
C LYS A 2 17.66 -10.97 20.13
N ASN A 3 17.99 -9.88 20.83
CA ASN A 3 17.82 -8.51 20.32
C ASN A 3 18.83 -8.08 19.23
N LYS A 4 20.12 -8.47 19.34
CA LYS A 4 21.15 -7.98 18.40
C LYS A 4 20.94 -8.50 16.97
N LYS A 5 20.59 -9.78 16.82
CA LYS A 5 20.32 -10.38 15.50
C LYS A 5 19.05 -9.81 14.86
N THR A 6 17.98 -9.64 15.65
CA THR A 6 16.74 -9.01 15.17
C THR A 6 16.98 -7.57 14.71
N ALA A 7 17.76 -6.78 15.48
CA ALA A 7 18.15 -5.42 15.10
C ALA A 7 18.96 -5.39 13.79
N ALA A 8 19.89 -6.33 13.59
CA ALA A 8 20.64 -6.44 12.34
C ALA A 8 19.75 -6.73 11.13
N LEU A 9 18.69 -7.53 11.30
CA LEU A 9 17.72 -7.80 10.23
C LEU A 9 16.86 -6.57 9.90
N TYR A 10 16.47 -5.76 10.89
CA TYR A 10 15.83 -4.48 10.63
C TYR A 10 16.74 -3.53 9.87
N LEU A 11 18.00 -3.40 10.29
CA LEU A 11 18.99 -2.58 9.61
C LEU A 11 19.18 -3.05 8.15
N LEU A 12 19.28 -4.36 7.93
CA LEU A 12 19.36 -4.93 6.59
C LEU A 12 18.14 -4.56 5.74
N ALA A 13 16.93 -4.66 6.27
CA ALA A 13 15.72 -4.26 5.55
C ALA A 13 15.73 -2.78 5.14
N PHE A 14 16.18 -1.89 6.05
CA PHE A 14 16.34 -0.47 5.75
C PHE A 14 17.41 -0.22 4.69
N LEU A 15 18.56 -0.89 4.77
CA LEU A 15 19.63 -0.77 3.77
C LEU A 15 19.16 -1.22 2.38
N ILE A 16 18.41 -2.32 2.29
CA ILE A 16 17.80 -2.77 1.03
C ILE A 16 16.88 -1.69 0.46
N VAL A 17 16.02 -1.08 1.30
CA VAL A 17 15.08 -0.05 0.84
C VAL A 17 15.80 1.24 0.43
N ILE A 18 16.86 1.64 1.13
CA ILE A 18 17.70 2.77 0.76
C ILE A 18 18.37 2.51 -0.60
N TYR A 19 18.94 1.31 -0.78
CA TYR A 19 19.51 0.90 -2.05
C TYR A 19 18.47 0.92 -3.19
N LEU A 20 17.30 0.32 -2.96
CA LEU A 20 16.19 0.32 -3.92
C LEU A 20 15.72 1.74 -4.26
N LYS A 21 15.67 2.64 -3.28
CA LYS A 21 15.35 4.05 -3.51
C LYS A 21 16.39 4.71 -4.43
N HIS A 22 17.68 4.55 -4.14
CA HIS A 22 18.75 5.12 -4.96
C HIS A 22 18.80 4.57 -6.37
N TYR A 23 18.49 3.28 -6.52
CA TYR A 23 18.32 2.63 -7.82
C TYR A 23 17.10 3.20 -8.56
N ALA A 24 15.95 3.29 -7.90
CA ALA A 24 14.71 3.81 -8.47
C ALA A 24 14.83 5.28 -8.94
N ASP A 25 15.59 6.10 -8.22
CA ASP A 25 15.82 7.51 -8.58
C ASP A 25 16.66 7.67 -9.86
N ARG A 26 17.36 6.62 -10.32
CA ARG A 26 18.21 6.60 -11.53
C ARG A 26 17.70 5.69 -12.65
N ALA A 27 16.78 4.78 -12.33
CA ALA A 27 16.35 3.74 -13.24
C ALA A 27 15.40 4.30 -14.31
N GLY A 28 15.79 4.13 -15.59
CA GLY A 28 14.90 4.33 -16.73
C GLY A 28 13.98 3.14 -16.96
N SER A 29 13.14 3.22 -18.00
CA SER A 29 12.18 2.17 -18.37
C SER A 29 12.85 0.82 -18.59
N ASP A 30 14.00 0.82 -19.25
CA ASP A 30 14.73 -0.40 -19.62
C ASP A 30 15.24 -1.15 -18.38
N SER A 31 15.72 -0.41 -17.38
CA SER A 31 16.17 -0.98 -16.11
C SER A 31 15.01 -1.58 -15.30
N LEU A 32 13.80 -1.06 -15.46
CA LEU A 32 12.61 -1.48 -14.71
C LEU A 32 11.74 -2.50 -15.43
N LEU A 33 12.20 -3.06 -16.55
CA LEU A 33 11.44 -4.06 -17.30
C LEU A 33 11.03 -5.27 -16.47
N TRP A 34 11.83 -5.67 -15.48
CA TRP A 34 11.53 -6.81 -14.60
C TRP A 34 10.23 -6.63 -13.79
N ILE A 35 9.83 -5.38 -13.46
CA ILE A 35 8.55 -5.09 -12.78
C ILE A 35 7.50 -4.54 -13.76
N LEU A 36 7.93 -3.77 -14.77
CA LEU A 36 7.03 -3.19 -15.76
C LEU A 36 6.42 -4.25 -16.66
N ARG A 37 7.18 -5.25 -17.10
CA ARG A 37 6.70 -6.34 -17.96
C ARG A 37 5.57 -7.16 -17.32
N PRO A 38 5.74 -7.74 -16.11
CA PRO A 38 4.65 -8.49 -15.49
C PRO A 38 3.46 -7.59 -15.12
N THR A 39 3.71 -6.34 -14.71
CA THR A 39 2.63 -5.37 -14.47
C THR A 39 1.84 -5.09 -15.75
N THR A 40 2.52 -4.83 -16.86
CA THR A 40 1.88 -4.52 -18.15
C THR A 40 1.10 -5.71 -18.67
N TRP A 41 1.65 -6.92 -18.56
CA TRP A 41 0.91 -8.14 -18.90
C TRP A 41 -0.39 -8.24 -18.09
N TRP A 42 -0.32 -8.03 -16.77
CA TRP A 42 -1.49 -8.07 -15.90
C TRP A 42 -2.51 -6.96 -16.24
N THR A 43 -2.05 -5.74 -16.50
CA THR A 43 -2.90 -4.63 -16.98
C THR A 43 -3.55 -4.96 -18.31
N SER A 44 -2.82 -5.59 -19.25
CA SER A 44 -3.35 -5.98 -20.55
C SER A 44 -4.49 -6.97 -20.39
N LEU A 45 -4.32 -7.95 -19.49
CA LEU A 45 -5.36 -8.91 -19.16
C LEU A 45 -6.60 -8.26 -18.52
N LEU A 46 -6.40 -7.31 -17.59
CA LEU A 46 -7.50 -6.61 -16.90
C LEU A 46 -8.25 -5.62 -17.79
N SER A 47 -7.53 -4.94 -18.69
CA SER A 47 -8.09 -3.86 -19.52
C SER A 47 -8.54 -4.32 -20.90
N GLY A 48 -8.09 -5.49 -21.36
CA GLY A 48 -8.31 -5.97 -22.73
C GLY A 48 -7.48 -5.23 -23.79
N HIS A 49 -6.55 -4.36 -23.38
CA HIS A 49 -5.71 -3.58 -24.29
C HIS A 49 -4.29 -4.15 -24.39
N SER A 50 -3.73 -4.15 -25.59
CA SER A 50 -2.32 -4.52 -25.81
C SER A 50 -1.40 -3.32 -25.58
N PHE A 51 -0.18 -3.58 -25.11
CA PHE A 51 0.86 -2.57 -24.99
C PHE A 51 2.14 -3.05 -25.67
N THR A 52 2.71 -2.20 -26.50
CA THR A 52 3.96 -2.46 -27.20
C THR A 52 5.11 -1.79 -26.45
N TYR A 53 6.20 -2.51 -26.25
CA TYR A 53 7.39 -1.93 -25.65
C TYR A 53 8.13 -1.04 -26.65
N GLU A 54 8.46 0.18 -26.24
CA GLU A 54 9.32 1.11 -26.96
C GLU A 54 10.53 1.46 -26.09
N GLN A 55 11.72 1.31 -26.68
CA GLN A 55 13.00 1.48 -25.99
C GLN A 55 13.13 2.89 -25.40
N GLY A 56 13.63 3.01 -24.16
CA GLY A 56 13.80 4.28 -23.46
C GLY A 56 12.50 4.88 -22.90
N THR A 57 11.34 4.58 -23.48
CA THR A 57 10.05 5.15 -23.06
C THR A 57 9.27 4.21 -22.13
N GLY A 58 9.20 2.91 -22.45
CA GLY A 58 8.41 1.93 -21.69
C GLY A 58 7.34 1.27 -22.55
N TYR A 59 6.23 0.85 -21.94
CA TYR A 59 5.13 0.18 -22.67
C TYR A 59 4.07 1.20 -23.08
N ILE A 60 3.68 1.20 -24.35
CA ILE A 60 2.81 2.22 -24.95
C ILE A 60 1.61 1.56 -25.61
N ASN A 61 0.47 2.24 -25.53
CA ASN A 61 -0.67 2.01 -26.39
C ASN A 61 -1.01 3.31 -27.13
N HIS A 62 -0.77 3.32 -28.46
CA HIS A 62 -0.98 4.52 -29.28
C HIS A 62 -2.46 4.90 -29.42
N ASN A 63 -3.37 3.91 -29.43
CA ASN A 63 -4.81 4.16 -29.54
C ASN A 63 -5.35 4.88 -28.30
N LEU A 64 -4.88 4.48 -27.13
CA LEU A 64 -5.24 5.09 -25.85
C LEU A 64 -4.42 6.34 -25.53
N ARG A 65 -3.36 6.61 -26.28
CA ARG A 65 -2.31 7.61 -25.97
C ARG A 65 -1.82 7.48 -24.52
N PHE A 66 -1.62 6.23 -24.09
CA PHE A 66 -1.24 5.90 -22.71
C PHE A 66 0.14 5.24 -22.65
N ILE A 67 0.94 5.64 -21.67
CA ILE A 67 2.31 5.15 -21.47
C ILE A 67 2.44 4.58 -20.05
N ILE A 68 2.92 3.35 -19.96
CA ILE A 68 3.36 2.70 -18.73
C ILE A 68 4.88 2.92 -18.61
N ALA A 69 5.22 4.02 -17.91
CA ALA A 69 6.59 4.50 -17.69
C ALA A 69 7.12 4.12 -16.28
N PRO A 70 8.36 4.48 -15.89
CA PRO A 70 8.94 4.20 -14.57
C PRO A 70 8.07 4.67 -13.40
N ALA A 71 7.39 5.81 -13.55
CA ALA A 71 6.44 6.32 -12.56
C ALA A 71 5.28 5.35 -12.27
N CYS A 72 4.96 4.46 -13.21
CA CYS A 72 3.95 3.43 -13.08
C CYS A 72 4.49 2.13 -12.49
N ALA A 73 5.76 1.98 -12.16
CA ALA A 73 6.32 0.72 -11.67
C ALA A 73 5.84 0.33 -10.25
N GLY A 74 5.30 1.27 -9.46
CA GLY A 74 4.82 0.99 -8.10
C GLY A 74 5.93 0.76 -7.06
N LEU A 75 7.20 1.10 -7.38
CA LEU A 75 8.35 0.88 -6.49
C LEU A 75 8.17 1.49 -5.08
N LYS A 76 7.55 2.69 -4.99
CA LYS A 76 7.24 3.31 -3.69
C LYS A 76 6.33 2.43 -2.85
N PHE A 77 5.27 1.88 -3.44
CA PHE A 77 4.35 0.98 -2.75
C PHE A 77 5.05 -0.31 -2.33
N TRP A 78 5.90 -0.86 -3.19
CA TRP A 78 6.70 -2.05 -2.87
C TRP A 78 7.61 -1.84 -1.66
N MET A 79 8.35 -0.73 -1.61
CA MET A 79 9.23 -0.37 -0.49
C MET A 79 8.44 -0.19 0.81
N ILE A 80 7.34 0.57 0.77
CA ILE A 80 6.48 0.81 1.94
C ILE A 80 5.92 -0.52 2.47
N THR A 81 5.40 -1.37 1.58
CA THR A 81 4.82 -2.66 1.94
C THR A 81 5.87 -3.60 2.52
N SER A 82 7.08 -3.63 1.95
CA SER A 82 8.19 -4.47 2.44
C SER A 82 8.63 -4.05 3.86
N LEU A 83 8.76 -2.75 4.11
CA LEU A 83 9.08 -2.23 5.46
C LEU A 83 7.94 -2.51 6.43
N MET A 84 6.69 -2.27 6.04
CA MET A 84 5.54 -2.55 6.88
C MET A 84 5.50 -4.02 7.31
N LEU A 85 5.65 -4.96 6.36
CA LEU A 85 5.65 -6.40 6.65
C LEU A 85 6.83 -6.83 7.54
N THR A 86 7.99 -6.19 7.37
CA THR A 86 9.17 -6.49 8.18
C THR A 86 9.05 -5.89 9.57
N CYS A 87 8.96 -4.56 9.68
CA CYS A 87 8.97 -3.83 10.95
C CYS A 87 7.77 -4.16 11.86
N SER A 88 6.60 -4.45 11.28
CA SER A 88 5.40 -4.73 12.07
C SER A 88 5.32 -6.17 12.58
N PHE A 89 6.03 -7.13 11.96
CA PHE A 89 5.83 -8.56 12.26
C PHE A 89 7.10 -9.35 12.57
N LEU A 90 8.30 -8.90 12.16
CA LEU A 90 9.55 -9.64 12.37
C LEU A 90 9.84 -9.93 13.85
N HIS A 91 9.48 -9.01 14.76
CA HIS A 91 9.62 -9.21 16.21
C HIS A 91 8.73 -10.33 16.78
N ARG A 92 7.64 -10.69 16.07
CA ARG A 92 6.72 -11.76 16.47
C ARG A 92 7.23 -13.14 16.07
N ILE A 93 8.15 -13.22 15.11
CA ILE A 93 8.68 -14.48 14.61
C ILE A 93 9.77 -14.99 15.54
N GLU A 94 9.60 -16.20 16.04
CA GLU A 94 10.53 -16.81 16.99
C GLU A 94 11.67 -17.57 16.30
N GLY A 95 12.89 -17.09 16.52
CA GLY A 95 14.12 -17.75 16.09
C GLY A 95 14.77 -17.09 14.87
N PRO A 96 16.10 -16.94 14.86
CA PRO A 96 16.82 -16.13 13.86
C PRO A 96 16.69 -16.67 12.44
N LYS A 97 16.63 -18.00 12.26
CA LYS A 97 16.43 -18.63 10.94
C LYS A 97 15.04 -18.31 10.38
N LYS A 98 14.00 -18.41 11.22
CA LYS A 98 12.62 -18.08 10.83
C LYS A 98 12.45 -16.58 10.56
N GLN A 99 13.11 -15.72 11.33
CA GLN A 99 13.14 -14.28 11.08
C GLN A 99 13.82 -13.93 9.76
N LEU A 100 14.97 -14.54 9.46
CA LEU A 100 15.64 -14.36 8.16
C LEU A 100 14.74 -14.84 7.01
N LEU A 101 14.11 -16.02 7.16
CA LEU A 101 13.16 -16.54 6.18
C LEU A 101 11.96 -15.59 5.99
N TRP A 102 11.40 -15.05 7.07
CA TRP A 102 10.33 -14.06 7.01
C TRP A 102 10.75 -12.82 6.22
N LEU A 103 11.94 -12.28 6.49
CA LEU A 103 12.49 -11.15 5.75
C LEU A 103 12.64 -11.47 4.25
N LEU A 104 13.18 -12.65 3.92
CA LEU A 104 13.35 -13.11 2.54
C LEU A 104 12.01 -13.30 1.80
N ILE A 105 10.92 -13.61 2.52
CA ILE A 105 9.58 -13.73 1.96
C ILE A 105 8.89 -12.36 1.82
N CYS A 106 9.12 -11.43 2.75
CA CYS A 106 8.45 -10.12 2.78
C CYS A 106 8.65 -9.34 1.47
N PHE A 107 9.88 -9.28 0.94
CA PHE A 107 10.18 -8.51 -0.26
C PHE A 107 9.52 -9.09 -1.53
N PRO A 108 9.67 -10.39 -1.85
CA PRO A 108 8.95 -11.02 -2.96
C PRO A 108 7.43 -10.98 -2.80
N ALA A 109 6.89 -11.21 -1.60
CA ALA A 109 5.45 -11.13 -1.36
C ALA A 109 4.92 -9.71 -1.60
N ALA A 110 5.63 -8.70 -1.10
CA ALA A 110 5.31 -7.30 -1.37
C ALA A 110 5.45 -6.95 -2.86
N LEU A 111 6.40 -7.56 -3.57
CA LEU A 111 6.57 -7.35 -5.01
C LEU A 111 5.39 -7.93 -5.79
N ALA A 112 4.98 -9.16 -5.48
CA ALA A 112 3.82 -9.79 -6.10
C ALA A 112 2.54 -8.97 -5.85
N ALA A 113 2.34 -8.55 -4.60
CA ALA A 113 1.23 -7.66 -4.25
C ALA A 113 1.32 -6.31 -4.98
N THR A 114 2.53 -5.77 -5.18
CA THR A 114 2.75 -4.55 -5.97
C THR A 114 2.33 -4.76 -7.41
N ILE A 115 2.82 -5.80 -8.11
CA ILE A 115 2.43 -6.09 -9.49
C ILE A 115 0.90 -6.20 -9.63
N PHE A 116 0.25 -6.94 -8.71
CA PHE A 116 -1.20 -7.12 -8.70
C PHE A 116 -1.96 -5.80 -8.54
N THR A 117 -1.68 -5.08 -7.45
CA THR A 117 -2.37 -3.81 -7.11
C THR A 117 -2.06 -2.71 -8.13
N ASN A 118 -0.84 -2.69 -8.63
CA ASN A 118 -0.40 -1.72 -9.60
C ASN A 118 -1.04 -1.93 -10.97
N GLY A 119 -1.30 -3.18 -11.37
CA GLY A 119 -2.08 -3.47 -12.57
C GLY A 119 -3.49 -2.88 -12.48
N ILE A 120 -4.16 -3.05 -11.33
CA ILE A 120 -5.49 -2.44 -11.07
C ILE A 120 -5.41 -0.91 -11.15
N ARG A 121 -4.42 -0.29 -10.50
CA ARG A 121 -4.20 1.16 -10.55
C ARG A 121 -4.05 1.67 -11.98
N ILE A 122 -3.25 0.99 -12.81
CA ILE A 122 -3.02 1.39 -14.19
C ILE A 122 -4.31 1.23 -15.00
N THR A 123 -5.03 0.12 -14.85
CA THR A 123 -6.33 -0.09 -15.51
C THR A 123 -7.32 1.03 -15.15
N LEU A 124 -7.43 1.40 -13.87
CA LEU A 124 -8.26 2.54 -13.45
C LEU A 124 -7.78 3.88 -14.01
N SER A 125 -6.47 4.04 -14.20
CA SER A 125 -5.90 5.26 -14.81
C SER A 125 -6.20 5.36 -16.31
N ILE A 126 -6.58 4.26 -16.96
CA ILE A 126 -7.04 4.23 -18.35
C ILE A 126 -8.54 4.52 -18.40
N THR A 127 -9.34 3.80 -17.60
CA THR A 127 -10.81 3.82 -17.72
C THR A 127 -11.46 5.03 -17.07
N LEU A 128 -10.98 5.47 -15.91
CA LEU A 128 -11.65 6.52 -15.14
C LEU A 128 -11.63 7.89 -15.85
N PRO A 129 -10.52 8.34 -16.46
CA PRO A 129 -10.52 9.58 -17.25
C PRO A 129 -11.50 9.55 -18.43
N GLN A 130 -11.66 8.40 -19.09
CA GLN A 130 -12.59 8.25 -20.21
C GLN A 130 -14.05 8.39 -19.77
N ILE A 131 -14.41 7.78 -18.63
CA ILE A 131 -15.76 7.87 -18.05
C ILE A 131 -16.06 9.31 -17.62
N LEU A 132 -15.08 10.00 -17.03
CA LEU A 132 -15.25 11.38 -16.58
C LEU A 132 -15.37 12.35 -17.77
N GLN A 133 -14.61 12.14 -18.85
CA GLN A 133 -14.68 12.96 -20.07
C GLN A 133 -15.97 12.72 -20.86
N ALA A 134 -16.58 11.54 -20.76
CA ALA A 134 -17.88 11.27 -21.36
C ALA A 134 -19.03 12.06 -20.73
N GLN A 135 -18.83 12.68 -19.57
CA GLN A 135 -19.79 13.62 -18.98
C GLN A 135 -19.43 15.05 -19.39
N GLU A 136 -19.92 15.47 -20.57
CA GLU A 136 -19.60 16.75 -21.22
C GLU A 136 -19.91 18.02 -20.40
N ASN A 137 -20.64 17.90 -19.28
CA ASN A 137 -21.17 19.04 -18.52
C ASN A 137 -20.45 19.33 -17.19
N LEU A 138 -19.35 18.64 -16.86
CA LEU A 138 -18.66 18.86 -15.59
C LEU A 138 -17.23 19.40 -15.78
N PRO A 139 -16.89 20.58 -15.24
CA PRO A 139 -15.51 21.06 -15.27
C PRO A 139 -14.60 20.06 -14.55
N PRO A 140 -13.36 19.83 -15.03
CA PRO A 140 -12.44 18.89 -14.39
C PRO A 140 -12.08 19.36 -12.98
N ILE A 141 -12.68 18.72 -11.98
CA ILE A 141 -12.46 19.01 -10.54
C ILE A 141 -11.01 18.74 -10.14
N LEU A 142 -10.37 17.74 -10.78
CA LEU A 142 -8.99 17.34 -10.51
C LEU A 142 -8.13 17.53 -11.75
N THR A 143 -6.93 18.07 -11.57
CA THR A 143 -5.89 18.06 -12.61
C THR A 143 -5.46 16.62 -12.94
N PRO A 144 -4.89 16.33 -14.13
CA PRO A 144 -4.42 14.99 -14.47
C PRO A 144 -3.45 14.39 -13.44
N ALA A 145 -2.56 15.21 -12.89
CA ALA A 145 -1.64 14.80 -11.83
C ALA A 145 -2.38 14.46 -10.52
N GLN A 146 -3.34 15.28 -10.11
CA GLN A 146 -4.18 15.01 -8.94
C GLN A 146 -5.02 13.75 -9.10
N LEU A 147 -5.60 13.54 -10.29
CA LEU A 147 -6.38 12.34 -10.59
C LEU A 147 -5.49 11.09 -10.54
N HIS A 148 -4.27 11.16 -11.08
CA HIS A 148 -3.31 10.07 -10.99
C HIS A 148 -2.93 9.73 -9.54
N THR A 149 -2.65 10.76 -8.72
CA THR A 149 -2.38 10.58 -7.28
C THR A 149 -3.60 10.05 -6.54
N ALA A 150 -4.79 10.50 -6.91
CA ALA A 150 -6.06 10.05 -6.35
C ALA A 150 -6.28 8.55 -6.59
N ILE A 151 -6.17 8.11 -7.85
CA ILE A 151 -6.31 6.70 -8.24
C ILE A 151 -5.25 5.84 -7.54
N GLY A 152 -4.00 6.33 -7.49
CA GLY A 152 -2.93 5.65 -6.76
C GLY A 152 -3.26 5.45 -5.27
N THR A 153 -3.74 6.50 -4.60
CA THR A 153 -4.14 6.44 -3.19
C THR A 153 -5.32 5.50 -2.99
N LEU A 154 -6.33 5.58 -3.86
CA LEU A 154 -7.54 4.76 -3.82
C LEU A 154 -7.23 3.27 -3.89
N VAL A 155 -6.19 2.86 -4.63
CA VAL A 155 -5.82 1.45 -4.76
C VAL A 155 -4.80 1.02 -3.70
N TYR A 156 -3.74 1.79 -3.51
CA TYR A 156 -2.62 1.39 -2.65
C TYR A 156 -2.96 1.45 -1.16
N PHE A 157 -3.67 2.48 -0.70
CA PHE A 157 -3.99 2.64 0.71
C PHE A 157 -4.82 1.48 1.29
N PRO A 158 -5.97 1.09 0.69
CA PRO A 158 -6.74 -0.05 1.19
C PRO A 158 -6.00 -1.38 0.99
N SER A 159 -5.20 -1.51 -0.08
CA SER A 159 -4.39 -2.71 -0.30
C SER A 159 -3.34 -2.90 0.80
N LEU A 160 -2.71 -1.81 1.27
CA LEU A 160 -1.77 -1.87 2.39
C LEU A 160 -2.48 -2.30 3.69
N ILE A 161 -3.67 -1.77 3.95
CA ILE A 161 -4.49 -2.16 5.12
C ILE A 161 -4.83 -3.66 5.05
N LEU A 162 -5.22 -4.16 3.88
CA LEU A 162 -5.54 -5.57 3.68
C LEU A 162 -4.31 -6.47 3.89
N LEU A 163 -3.18 -6.12 3.29
CA LEU A 163 -1.92 -6.86 3.45
C LEU A 163 -1.43 -6.87 4.89
N TYR A 164 -1.55 -5.75 5.60
CA TYR A 164 -1.26 -5.69 7.03
C TYR A 164 -2.14 -6.66 7.83
N LYS A 165 -3.45 -6.66 7.58
CA LYS A 165 -4.39 -7.57 8.27
C LYS A 165 -4.09 -9.03 7.97
N LEU A 166 -3.78 -9.36 6.71
CA LEU A 166 -3.41 -10.70 6.30
C LEU A 166 -2.14 -11.15 7.02
N ALA A 167 -1.10 -10.32 7.04
CA ALA A 167 0.14 -10.61 7.75
C ALA A 167 -0.06 -10.69 9.27
N ASP A 168 -0.91 -9.84 9.84
CA ASP A 168 -1.27 -9.91 11.26
C ASP A 168 -1.93 -11.25 11.58
N HIS A 169 -2.86 -11.71 10.75
CA HIS A 169 -3.50 -13.01 10.91
C HIS A 169 -2.51 -14.19 10.75
N LEU A 170 -1.64 -14.15 9.74
CA LEU A 170 -0.64 -15.21 9.48
C LEU A 170 0.44 -15.31 10.57
N THR A 171 0.69 -14.22 11.30
CA THR A 171 1.71 -14.18 12.37
C THR A 171 1.13 -14.30 13.78
N GLN A 172 -0.19 -14.42 13.91
CA GLN A 172 -0.82 -14.76 15.18
C GLN A 172 -0.48 -16.22 15.52
N ASN A 173 0.09 -16.43 16.71
CA ASN A 173 0.45 -17.77 17.17
C ASN A 173 -0.80 -18.41 17.79
N PRO A 174 -1.34 -19.52 17.24
CA PRO A 174 -2.57 -20.13 17.74
C PRO A 174 -2.43 -20.73 19.14
N GLU A 175 -1.20 -20.99 19.61
CA GLU A 175 -0.91 -21.60 20.92
C GLU A 175 -0.87 -20.62 22.10
N LYS A 176 -1.28 -19.36 21.93
CA LYS A 176 -1.46 -18.42 23.07
C LYS A 176 -2.93 -18.24 23.46
N PRO A 177 -3.51 -19.14 24.27
CA PRO A 177 -4.63 -18.79 25.13
C PRO A 177 -4.31 -19.06 26.61
N GLU A 178 -4.49 -18.05 27.47
CA GLU A 178 -5.15 -18.27 28.79
C GLU A 178 -5.49 -16.98 29.53
N ASN A 179 -4.90 -15.83 29.16
CA ASN A 179 -5.31 -14.55 29.72
C ASN A 179 -5.66 -13.58 28.58
N PRO A 180 -6.94 -13.17 28.40
CA PRO A 180 -7.22 -12.02 27.58
C PRO A 180 -6.40 -10.85 28.14
N PRO A 181 -5.74 -10.04 27.29
CA PRO A 181 -5.04 -8.86 27.78
C PRO A 181 -6.03 -8.04 28.60
N THR A 182 -5.73 -7.81 29.87
CA THR A 182 -6.52 -7.01 30.81
C THR A 182 -6.68 -5.56 30.36
N SER A 183 -5.89 -5.13 29.37
CA SER A 183 -6.11 -3.88 28.65
C SER A 183 -6.76 -4.14 27.29
N PRO A 184 -7.79 -3.35 26.90
CA PRO A 184 -8.29 -3.39 25.54
C PRO A 184 -7.11 -3.18 24.57
N ASN A 185 -7.06 -3.97 23.50
CA ASN A 185 -6.05 -3.81 22.45
C ASN A 185 -6.11 -2.36 21.97
N PRO A 186 -5.02 -1.59 22.07
CA PRO A 186 -5.12 -0.15 21.97
C PRO A 186 -5.53 0.25 20.55
N LEU A 187 -6.46 1.21 20.44
CA LEU A 187 -7.10 1.60 19.18
C LEU A 187 -6.09 1.96 18.08
N TRP A 188 -4.92 2.50 18.44
CA TRP A 188 -3.86 2.85 17.49
C TRP A 188 -3.34 1.65 16.68
N LYS A 189 -3.35 0.43 17.21
CA LYS A 189 -2.93 -0.77 16.46
C LYS A 189 -3.83 -1.03 15.24
N LYS A 190 -5.11 -0.64 15.30
CA LYS A 190 -6.06 -0.77 14.18
C LYS A 190 -5.74 0.19 13.02
N TYR A 191 -5.07 1.30 13.32
CA TYR A 191 -4.70 2.35 12.36
C TYR A 191 -3.20 2.35 12.02
N LEU A 192 -2.40 1.47 12.62
CA LEU A 192 -0.99 1.32 12.31
C LEU A 192 -0.68 1.16 10.80
N PRO A 193 -1.41 0.37 9.99
CA PRO A 193 -1.17 0.33 8.54
C PRO A 193 -1.39 1.67 7.85
N ALA A 194 -2.32 2.50 8.34
CA ALA A 194 -2.54 3.82 7.78
C ALA A 194 -1.33 4.73 8.03
N LEU A 195 -0.70 4.64 9.21
CA LEU A 195 0.54 5.35 9.51
C LEU A 195 1.68 4.93 8.58
N TRP A 196 1.79 3.63 8.27
CA TRP A 196 2.79 3.12 7.33
C TRP A 196 2.66 3.68 5.92
N TYR A 197 1.45 3.97 5.46
CA TYR A 197 1.25 4.64 4.18
C TYR A 197 1.47 6.15 4.28
N LEU A 198 0.76 6.80 5.20
CA LEU A 198 0.69 8.26 5.27
C LEU A 198 2.04 8.89 5.63
N THR A 199 2.83 8.25 6.49
CA THR A 199 4.12 8.79 6.91
C THR A 199 5.08 8.97 5.71
N PRO A 200 5.49 7.92 4.97
CA PRO A 200 6.40 8.11 3.84
C PRO A 200 5.77 8.89 2.67
N VAL A 201 4.45 8.77 2.45
CA VAL A 201 3.77 9.43 1.32
C VAL A 201 3.62 10.94 1.55
N LEU A 202 3.39 11.40 2.79
CA LEU A 202 3.22 12.82 3.11
C LEU A 202 4.47 13.45 3.71
N ALA A 203 5.20 12.75 4.57
CA ALA A 203 6.37 13.33 5.24
C ALA A 203 7.51 13.60 4.26
N LEU A 204 7.75 12.75 3.25
CA LEU A 204 8.84 12.97 2.30
C LEU A 204 8.62 14.24 1.45
N PRO A 205 7.46 14.46 0.81
CA PRO A 205 7.19 15.72 0.12
C PRO A 205 7.21 16.92 1.06
N LEU A 206 6.62 16.81 2.25
CA LEU A 206 6.55 17.91 3.21
C LEU A 206 7.94 18.34 3.68
N LEU A 207 8.81 17.39 4.04
CA LEU A 207 10.19 17.67 4.44
C LEU A 207 11.01 18.29 3.31
N SER A 208 10.86 17.77 2.08
CA SER A 208 11.51 18.34 0.90
C SER A 208 11.08 19.79 0.66
N ARG A 209 9.78 20.08 0.76
CA ARG A 209 9.25 21.45 0.58
C ARG A 209 9.65 22.39 1.72
N LEU A 210 9.70 21.91 2.96
CA LEU A 210 10.21 22.68 4.10
C LEU A 210 11.66 23.11 3.87
N ALA A 211 12.48 22.20 3.32
CA ALA A 211 13.87 22.52 2.95
C ALA A 211 13.95 23.56 1.81
N HIS A 212 13.03 23.51 0.85
CA HIS A 212 13.01 24.40 -0.32
C HIS A 212 12.14 25.66 -0.17
N ARG A 213 11.47 25.87 0.97
CA ARG A 213 10.54 26.99 1.27
C ARG A 213 9.40 27.20 0.23
N ASP A 214 8.98 26.14 -0.45
CA ASP A 214 7.88 26.19 -1.44
C ASP A 214 6.53 25.76 -0.83
N TYR A 215 5.86 26.71 -0.17
CA TYR A 215 4.58 26.48 0.52
C TYR A 215 3.35 26.68 -0.37
N LYS A 216 3.47 27.37 -1.52
CA LYS A 216 2.32 27.78 -2.35
C LYS A 216 1.66 26.62 -3.11
N ASN A 217 2.37 25.51 -3.29
CA ASN A 217 1.90 24.35 -4.06
C ASN A 217 1.53 23.12 -3.22
N LEU A 218 1.40 23.27 -1.89
CA LEU A 218 1.12 22.18 -0.95
C LEU A 218 -0.22 21.46 -1.21
N THR A 219 -1.13 22.05 -1.99
CA THR A 219 -2.47 21.50 -2.20
C THR A 219 -2.56 20.54 -3.39
N ARG A 220 -1.55 20.46 -4.27
CA ARG A 220 -1.67 19.67 -5.50
C ARG A 220 -1.47 18.17 -5.30
N TYR A 221 -0.50 17.75 -4.49
CA TYR A 221 -0.23 16.32 -4.29
C TYR A 221 -0.87 15.81 -3.00
N GLU A 222 -0.80 16.61 -1.94
CA GLU A 222 -1.14 16.22 -0.58
C GLU A 222 -2.66 16.18 -0.38
N LEU A 223 -3.41 17.07 -1.04
CA LEU A 223 -4.88 17.12 -0.91
C LEU A 223 -5.57 15.84 -1.39
N PRO A 224 -5.33 15.31 -2.62
CA PRO A 224 -5.93 14.02 -3.02
C PRO A 224 -5.60 12.87 -2.08
N VAL A 225 -4.35 12.81 -1.58
CA VAL A 225 -3.93 11.76 -0.63
C VAL A 225 -4.73 11.87 0.67
N LEU A 226 -4.79 13.06 1.27
CA LEU A 226 -5.49 13.31 2.53
C LEU A 226 -7.00 13.07 2.39
N THR A 227 -7.63 13.60 1.33
CA THR A 227 -9.07 13.44 1.10
C THR A 227 -9.44 11.95 0.96
N ILE A 228 -8.75 11.20 0.09
CA ILE A 228 -9.10 9.80 -0.18
C ILE A 228 -8.78 8.92 1.02
N SER A 229 -7.61 9.08 1.64
CA SER A 229 -7.27 8.31 2.84
C SER A 229 -8.25 8.57 3.99
N THR A 230 -8.72 9.80 4.16
CA THR A 230 -9.74 10.14 5.18
C THR A 230 -11.06 9.45 4.88
N ILE A 231 -11.55 9.51 3.63
CA ILE A 231 -12.78 8.82 3.22
C ILE A 231 -12.65 7.30 3.48
N ILE A 232 -11.54 6.69 3.07
CA ILE A 232 -11.31 5.25 3.26
C ILE A 232 -11.21 4.91 4.75
N LEU A 233 -10.55 5.74 5.57
CA LEU A 233 -10.46 5.53 7.02
C LEU A 233 -11.82 5.66 7.71
N LEU A 234 -12.67 6.60 7.29
CA LEU A 234 -14.03 6.74 7.80
C LEU A 234 -14.85 5.49 7.47
N LEU A 235 -14.86 5.06 6.21
CA LEU A 235 -15.54 3.83 5.77
C LEU A 235 -15.02 2.60 6.53
N TYR A 236 -13.70 2.48 6.67
CA TYR A 236 -13.06 1.43 7.44
C TYR A 236 -13.51 1.41 8.90
N THR A 237 -13.57 2.57 9.54
CA THR A 237 -14.03 2.72 10.93
C THR A 237 -15.50 2.32 11.08
N LEU A 238 -16.36 2.75 10.15
CA LEU A 238 -17.78 2.38 10.12
C LEU A 238 -17.96 0.87 9.96
N LEU A 239 -17.19 0.22 9.09
CA LEU A 239 -17.20 -1.23 8.92
C LEU A 239 -16.80 -1.95 10.21
N LEU A 240 -15.75 -1.50 10.88
CA LEU A 240 -15.32 -2.07 12.17
C LEU A 240 -16.41 -1.94 13.25
N LEU A 241 -17.06 -0.77 13.35
CA LEU A 241 -18.16 -0.54 14.27
C LEU A 241 -19.35 -1.47 13.98
N ARG A 242 -19.68 -1.67 12.70
CA ARG A 242 -20.75 -2.58 12.27
C ARG A 242 -20.45 -4.03 12.64
N THR A 243 -19.21 -4.50 12.41
CA THR A 243 -18.81 -5.86 12.79
C THR A 243 -18.81 -6.05 14.31
N SER A 244 -18.41 -5.03 15.07
CA SER A 244 -18.41 -5.07 16.54
C SER A 244 -19.83 -5.15 17.10
N LYS A 245 -20.77 -4.35 16.56
CA LYS A 245 -22.18 -4.41 16.97
C LYS A 245 -22.81 -5.77 16.65
N LYS A 246 -22.54 -6.33 15.47
CA LYS A 246 -23.05 -7.65 15.08
C LYS A 246 -22.54 -8.77 15.99
N ALA A 247 -21.27 -8.71 16.41
CA ALA A 247 -20.70 -9.68 17.34
C ALA A 247 -21.36 -9.63 18.73
N HIS A 248 -21.65 -8.43 19.24
CA HIS A 248 -22.34 -8.25 20.54
C HIS A 248 -23.81 -8.70 20.52
N ASN A 249 -24.52 -8.51 19.42
CA ASN A 249 -25.92 -8.94 19.31
C ASN A 249 -26.08 -10.46 19.15
N ASN A 250 -25.02 -11.17 18.75
CA ASN A 250 -25.04 -12.61 18.52
C ASN A 250 -24.52 -13.44 19.71
N THR A 251 -24.09 -12.81 20.82
CA THR A 251 -23.73 -13.54 22.04
C THR A 251 -25.00 -14.02 22.75
N PRO A 252 -25.19 -15.34 22.99
CA PRO A 252 -26.37 -15.85 23.66
C PRO A 252 -26.48 -15.29 25.08
N HIS A 253 -27.65 -14.74 25.43
CA HIS A 253 -27.94 -14.32 26.79
C HIS A 253 -27.88 -15.56 27.72
N PRO A 254 -27.18 -15.50 28.86
CA PRO A 254 -27.17 -16.60 29.81
C PRO A 254 -28.60 -16.86 30.28
N GLN A 255 -29.07 -18.12 30.13
CA GLN A 255 -30.36 -18.52 30.68
C GLN A 255 -30.31 -18.36 32.21
N PRO A 256 -31.36 -17.80 32.84
CA PRO A 256 -31.42 -17.72 34.27
C PRO A 256 -31.44 -19.13 34.85
N THR A 257 -30.43 -19.45 35.66
CA THR A 257 -30.40 -20.66 36.47
C THR A 257 -31.64 -20.65 37.37
N ALA A 258 -32.59 -21.54 37.11
CA ALA A 258 -33.72 -21.77 37.99
C ALA A 258 -33.19 -22.19 39.37
N LYS A 259 -33.49 -21.37 40.38
CA LYS A 259 -33.38 -21.74 41.79
C LYS A 259 -34.69 -22.36 42.24
#